data_AF-A0AAJ1Q745-F1
#
_entry.id   AF-A0AAJ1Q745-F1
#
_cell.length_a   1.000
_cell.length_b   1.000
_cell.length_c   1.000
_cell.angle_alpha   90.00
_cell.angle_beta   90.00
_cell.angle_gamma   90.00
#
_symmetry.space_group_name_H-M   'P 1'
#
loop_
_entity.id
_entity.type
_entity.pdbx_description
1 polymer ?
#
loop_
_entity_poly.entity_id
_entity_poly.type
_entity_poly.pdbx_seq_one_letter_code
_entity_poly.pdbx_strand_id
1 'polypeptide(L)'
;MKRSTFNYIKDILRDYPDIENHIKRREEELRHPHQYEDINRDIKGYGAKPNTMDIMLITIEQDKRLAALERNRRIVEDNLSQCDDDTKVIIEELYIKRYQRYTMDGLVADHLISCGRSKAFDLRDCFFENIARDLGLDI
;
A
#
# COMPACT_ATOMS: atom_id res chain seq x y z
N MET A 1 -8.32 -10.21 -14.80
CA MET A 1 -8.08 -9.94 -13.36
C MET A 1 -9.26 -10.30 -12.46
N LYS A 2 -9.00 -11.11 -11.42
CA LYS A 2 -9.96 -11.41 -10.34
C LYS A 2 -10.31 -10.14 -9.53
N ARG A 3 -11.57 -10.04 -9.08
CA ARG A 3 -12.06 -8.88 -8.29
C ARG A 3 -11.29 -8.67 -6.97
N SER A 4 -10.82 -9.76 -6.35
CA SER A 4 -9.99 -9.70 -5.14
C SER A 4 -8.65 -9.02 -5.40
N THR A 5 -7.97 -9.38 -6.49
CA THR A 5 -6.69 -8.79 -6.92
C THR A 5 -6.86 -7.31 -7.21
N PHE A 6 -7.92 -6.94 -7.94
CA PHE A 6 -8.25 -5.54 -8.21
C PHE A 6 -8.45 -4.73 -6.92
N ASN A 7 -9.23 -5.25 -5.98
CA ASN A 7 -9.49 -4.57 -4.71
C ASN A 7 -8.22 -4.41 -3.88
N TYR A 8 -7.36 -5.44 -3.84
CA TYR A 8 -6.09 -5.38 -3.13
C TYR A 8 -5.17 -4.28 -3.70
N ILE A 9 -5.02 -4.21 -5.02
CA ILE A 9 -4.23 -3.17 -5.67
C ILE A 9 -4.85 -1.80 -5.43
N LYS A 10 -6.18 -1.69 -5.49
CA LYS A 10 -6.90 -0.45 -5.18
C LYS A 10 -6.61 0.04 -3.76
N ASP A 11 -6.57 -0.85 -2.78
CA ASP A 11 -6.25 -0.49 -1.39
C ASP A 11 -4.80 0.00 -1.27
N ILE A 12 -3.85 -0.66 -1.93
CA ILE A 12 -2.45 -0.20 -2.01
C ILE A 12 -2.36 1.22 -2.61
N LEU A 13 -3.05 1.48 -3.72
CA LEU A 13 -3.03 2.79 -4.38
C LEU A 13 -3.66 3.87 -3.51
N ARG A 14 -4.68 3.53 -2.73
CA ARG A 14 -5.35 4.46 -1.83
C ARG A 14 -4.47 4.86 -0.65
N ASP A 15 -3.69 3.92 -0.14
CA ASP A 15 -2.76 4.14 0.97
C ASP A 15 -1.43 4.78 0.50
N TYR A 16 -1.18 4.84 -0.81
CA TYR A 16 0.06 5.35 -1.39
C TYR A 16 0.47 6.76 -0.90
N PRO A 17 -0.42 7.77 -0.78
CA PRO A 17 -0.04 9.09 -0.28
C PRO A 17 0.52 9.06 1.14
N ASP A 18 0.02 8.15 1.98
CA ASP A 18 0.39 8.03 3.39
C ASP A 18 1.41 6.91 3.63
N ILE A 19 1.85 6.21 2.58
CA ILE A 19 2.73 5.03 2.70
C ILE A 19 4.08 5.38 3.32
N GLU A 20 4.60 6.60 3.09
CA GLU A 20 5.84 7.07 3.71
C GLU A 20 5.67 7.24 5.24
N ASN A 21 4.51 7.74 5.68
CA ASN A 21 4.19 7.84 7.10
C ASN A 21 4.05 6.45 7.74
N HIS A 22 3.49 5.50 6.99
CA HIS A 22 3.42 4.10 7.42
C HIS A 22 4.81 3.48 7.56
N ILE A 23 5.71 3.67 6.59
CA ILE A 23 7.10 3.19 6.67
C ILE A 23 7.82 3.78 7.88
N LYS A 24 7.77 5.12 8.06
CA LYS A 24 8.42 5.78 9.21
C LYS A 24 7.92 5.27 10.56
N ARG A 25 6.60 5.11 10.71
CA ARG A 25 6.01 4.57 11.94
C ARG A 25 6.49 3.14 12.20
N ARG A 26 6.59 2.32 11.16
CA ARG A 26 7.05 0.93 11.27
C ARG A 26 8.54 0.82 11.56
N GLU A 27 9.36 1.70 11.00
CA GLU A 27 10.77 1.81 11.39
C GLU A 27 10.93 2.21 12.86
N GLU A 28 10.11 3.14 13.35
CA GLU A 28 10.12 3.58 14.75
C GLU A 28 9.71 2.43 15.69
N GLU A 29 8.67 1.68 15.34
CA GLU A 29 8.26 0.46 16.07
C GLU A 29 9.37 -0.60 16.13
N LEU A 30 10.16 -0.75 15.05
CA LEU A 30 11.31 -1.66 15.01
C LEU A 30 12.50 -1.14 15.83
N ARG A 31 12.75 0.17 15.84
CA ARG A 31 13.79 0.80 16.66
C ARG A 31 13.45 0.78 18.16
N HIS A 32 12.17 0.83 18.48
CA HIS A 32 11.65 0.79 19.84
C HIS A 32 10.70 -0.40 20.02
N PRO A 33 11.22 -1.65 20.03
CA PRO A 33 10.39 -2.83 20.22
C PRO A 33 9.58 -2.70 21.50
N HIS A 34 8.28 -2.99 21.42
CA HIS A 34 7.37 -2.90 22.55
C HIS A 34 7.92 -3.70 23.74
N GLN A 35 8.32 -2.98 24.79
CA GLN A 35 8.73 -3.60 26.04
C GLN A 35 7.47 -3.88 26.83
N TYR A 36 7.25 -5.16 27.18
CA TYR A 36 6.17 -5.51 28.09
C TYR A 36 6.43 -4.85 29.44
N GLU A 37 5.65 -3.81 29.77
CA GLU A 37 5.67 -3.27 31.12
C GLU A 37 5.07 -4.31 32.07
N ASP A 38 5.89 -4.79 33.01
CA ASP A 38 5.43 -5.67 34.06
C ASP A 38 4.54 -4.87 35.03
N ILE A 39 3.22 -4.94 34.80
CA ILE A 39 2.20 -4.34 35.67
C ILE A 39 2.28 -4.85 37.12
N ASN A 40 2.92 -5.99 37.35
CA ASN A 40 3.11 -6.61 38.64
C ASN A 40 4.53 -6.39 39.19
N ARG A 41 5.30 -5.41 38.67
CA ARG A 41 6.66 -5.09 39.14
C ARG A 41 6.77 -4.93 40.66
N ASP A 42 5.71 -4.45 41.32
CA ASP A 42 5.63 -4.24 42.78
C ASP A 42 5.10 -5.46 43.58
N ILE A 43 4.63 -6.52 42.92
CA ILE A 43 4.14 -7.73 43.56
C ILE A 43 5.28 -8.76 43.62
N LYS A 44 5.60 -9.25 44.82
CA LYS A 44 6.60 -10.30 45.04
C LYS A 44 6.12 -11.65 44.48
N GLY A 45 6.17 -11.82 43.17
CA GLY A 45 5.97 -13.07 42.45
C GLY A 45 6.95 -13.16 41.29
N TYR A 46 7.33 -14.37 40.89
CA TYR A 46 8.13 -14.58 39.68
C TYR A 46 7.29 -14.17 38.46
N GLY A 47 7.38 -12.90 38.05
CA GLY A 47 6.75 -12.40 36.83
C GLY A 47 7.20 -13.24 35.64
N ALA A 48 6.24 -13.75 34.86
CA ALA A 48 6.53 -14.48 33.64
C ALA A 48 7.21 -13.52 32.66
N LYS A 49 8.53 -13.64 32.52
CA LYS A 49 9.27 -12.84 31.54
C LYS A 49 8.80 -13.21 30.14
N PRO A 50 8.58 -12.24 29.24
CA PRO A 50 8.30 -12.55 27.85
C PRO A 50 9.43 -13.42 27.29
N ASN A 51 9.06 -14.50 26.61
CA ASN A 51 10.03 -15.45 26.08
C ASN A 51 10.82 -14.76 24.95
N THR A 52 12.16 -14.91 24.96
CA THR A 52 13.04 -14.38 23.92
C THR A 52 12.62 -14.84 22.53
N MET A 53 12.08 -16.06 22.40
CA MET A 53 11.54 -16.56 21.12
C MET A 53 10.34 -15.75 20.62
N ASP A 54 9.43 -15.33 21.51
CA ASP A 54 8.23 -14.56 21.14
C ASP A 54 8.63 -13.16 20.67
N ILE A 55 9.57 -12.52 21.36
CA ILE A 55 10.11 -11.21 20.98
C ILE A 55 10.78 -11.28 19.60
N MET A 56 11.61 -12.30 19.36
CA MET A 56 12.27 -12.49 18.06
C MET A 56 11.26 -12.72 16.92
N LEU A 57 10.22 -13.53 17.16
CA LEU A 57 9.18 -13.79 16.16
C LEU A 57 8.45 -12.49 15.78
N ILE A 58 8.09 -11.67 16.78
CA ILE A 58 7.45 -10.36 16.56
C ILE A 58 8.34 -9.46 15.71
N THR A 59 9.65 -9.36 16.01
CA THR A 59 10.57 -8.52 15.23
C THR A 59 10.69 -9.00 13.78
N ILE A 60 10.79 -10.32 13.54
CA ILE A 60 10.86 -10.89 12.19
C ILE A 60 9.60 -10.58 11.38
N GLU A 61 8.42 -10.72 12.00
CA GLU A 61 7.16 -10.40 11.34
C GLU A 61 7.05 -8.91 11.04
N GLN A 62 7.52 -8.05 11.96
CA GLN A 62 7.53 -6.62 11.76
C GLN A 62 8.42 -6.19 10.59
N ASP A 63 9.61 -6.78 10.48
CA ASP A 63 10.57 -6.56 9.39
C ASP A 63 10.02 -7.00 8.03
N LYS A 64 9.43 -8.19 7.96
CA LYS A 64 8.74 -8.68 6.73
C LYS A 64 7.66 -7.72 6.26
N ARG A 65 6.88 -7.15 7.19
CA ARG A 65 5.84 -6.18 6.86
C ARG A 65 6.41 -4.87 6.36
N LEU A 66 7.52 -4.39 6.94
CA LEU A 66 8.23 -3.20 6.46
C LEU A 66 8.73 -3.41 5.02
N ALA A 67 9.42 -4.53 4.77
CA ALA A 67 9.91 -4.88 3.44
C ALA A 67 8.78 -4.99 2.40
N ALA A 68 7.61 -5.51 2.80
CA ALA A 68 6.44 -5.55 1.92
C ALA A 68 5.90 -4.16 1.58
N LEU A 69 5.83 -3.24 2.55
CA LEU A 69 5.39 -1.85 2.33
C LEU A 69 6.35 -1.11 1.39
N GLU A 70 7.65 -1.25 1.60
CA GLU A 70 8.67 -0.65 0.73
C GLU A 70 8.60 -1.21 -0.69
N ARG A 71 8.45 -2.53 -0.83
CA ARG A 71 8.27 -3.18 -2.12
C ARG A 71 7.03 -2.64 -2.85
N ASN A 72 5.89 -2.57 -2.17
CA ASN A 72 4.66 -2.05 -2.76
C ASN A 72 4.82 -0.58 -3.19
N ARG A 73 5.41 0.26 -2.34
CA ARG A 73 5.69 1.67 -2.65
C ARG A 73 6.52 1.79 -3.92
N ARG A 74 7.61 1.03 -4.00
CA ARG A 74 8.52 1.05 -5.14
C ARG A 74 7.82 0.62 -6.43
N ILE A 75 7.05 -0.47 -6.39
CA ILE A 75 6.33 -0.95 -7.58
C ILE A 75 5.35 0.10 -8.10
N VAL A 76 4.58 0.73 -7.20
CA VAL A 76 3.63 1.78 -7.58
C VAL A 76 4.37 2.99 -8.15
N GLU A 77 5.47 3.42 -7.53
CA GLU A 77 6.29 4.55 -7.99
C GLU A 77 6.92 4.28 -9.37
N ASP A 78 7.50 3.10 -9.55
CA ASP A 78 8.09 2.66 -10.83
C ASP A 78 7.02 2.66 -11.93
N ASN A 79 5.84 2.08 -11.68
CA ASN A 79 4.73 2.07 -12.63
C ASN A 79 4.22 3.49 -12.93
N LEU A 80 4.00 4.34 -11.92
CA LEU A 80 3.54 5.72 -12.11
C LEU A 80 4.55 6.55 -12.91
N SER A 81 5.85 6.29 -12.77
CA SER A 81 6.91 6.99 -13.51
C SER A 81 7.01 6.58 -14.99
N GLN A 82 6.61 5.35 -15.31
CA GLN A 82 6.69 4.77 -16.66
C GLN A 82 5.40 4.93 -17.47
N CYS A 83 4.30 5.34 -16.82
CA CYS A 83 3.00 5.45 -17.47
C CYS A 83 2.81 6.75 -18.24
N ASP A 84 1.95 6.67 -19.25
CA ASP A 84 1.50 7.83 -20.02
C ASP A 84 0.79 8.86 -19.13
N ASP A 85 0.86 10.13 -19.52
CA ASP A 85 0.25 11.25 -18.78
C ASP A 85 -1.26 11.05 -18.53
N ASP A 86 -2.00 10.57 -19.54
CA ASP A 86 -3.43 10.25 -19.41
C ASP A 86 -3.67 9.17 -18.34
N THR A 87 -2.88 8.10 -18.34
CA THR A 87 -2.98 7.00 -17.37
C THR A 87 -2.68 7.50 -15.96
N LYS A 88 -1.66 8.35 -15.82
CA LYS A 88 -1.30 8.95 -14.55
C LYS A 88 -2.44 9.79 -13.97
N VAL A 89 -3.06 10.64 -14.79
CA VAL A 89 -4.23 11.45 -14.38
C VAL A 89 -5.40 10.56 -13.94
N ILE A 90 -5.68 9.48 -14.69
CA ILE A 90 -6.73 8.52 -14.34
C ILE A 90 -6.47 7.89 -12.96
N ILE A 91 -5.24 7.44 -12.73
CA ILE A 91 -4.89 6.75 -11.47
C ILE A 91 -4.86 7.72 -10.29
N GLU A 92 -4.31 8.92 -10.48
CA GLU A 92 -4.24 9.94 -9.45
C GLU A 92 -5.63 10.41 -9.00
N GLU A 93 -6.51 10.76 -9.94
CA GLU A 93 -7.84 11.27 -9.62
C GLU A 93 -8.78 10.21 -9.07
N LEU A 94 -8.71 8.98 -9.58
CA LEU A 94 -9.67 7.93 -9.22
C LEU A 94 -9.20 7.03 -8.09
N TYR A 95 -7.90 6.78 -7.92
CA TYR A 95 -7.44 5.75 -6.96
C TYR A 95 -6.57 6.31 -5.84
N ILE A 96 -5.78 7.35 -6.11
CA ILE A 96 -4.87 7.94 -5.12
C ILE A 96 -5.60 9.00 -4.28
N LYS A 97 -6.44 9.85 -4.90
CA LYS A 97 -7.18 10.87 -4.14
C LYS A 97 -8.16 10.24 -3.16
N ARG A 98 -8.09 10.71 -1.91
CA ARG A 98 -8.97 10.29 -0.82
C ARG A 98 -10.46 10.50 -1.14
N TYR A 99 -10.79 11.60 -1.83
CA TYR A 99 -12.13 11.96 -2.27
C TYR A 99 -12.14 12.12 -3.79
N GLN A 100 -12.75 11.15 -4.47
CA GLN A 100 -12.93 11.17 -5.92
C GLN A 100 -13.89 12.30 -6.28
N ARG A 101 -13.42 13.26 -7.08
CA ARG A 101 -14.25 14.35 -7.60
C ARG A 101 -14.87 14.01 -8.95
N TYR A 102 -14.14 13.22 -9.74
CA TYR A 102 -14.51 12.86 -11.10
C TYR A 102 -14.82 11.36 -11.20
N THR A 103 -15.67 11.02 -12.14
CA THR A 103 -15.82 9.66 -12.66
C THR A 103 -14.99 9.54 -13.95
N MET A 104 -14.80 8.32 -14.48
CA MET A 104 -14.16 8.15 -15.80
C MET A 104 -14.83 9.01 -16.87
N ASP A 105 -16.16 9.10 -16.85
CA ASP A 105 -16.92 9.96 -17.77
C ASP A 105 -16.67 11.44 -17.52
N GLY A 106 -16.55 11.85 -16.25
CA GLY A 106 -16.18 13.21 -15.88
C GLY A 106 -14.78 13.60 -16.37
N LEU A 107 -13.81 12.69 -16.29
CA LEU A 107 -12.45 12.94 -16.79
C LEU A 107 -12.42 13.20 -18.30
N VAL A 108 -13.22 12.44 -19.06
CA VAL A 108 -13.36 12.64 -20.52
C VAL A 108 -14.14 13.92 -20.83
N ALA A 109 -15.27 14.15 -20.16
CA ALA A 109 -16.14 15.29 -20.42
C ALA A 109 -15.44 16.63 -20.12
N ASP A 110 -14.70 16.70 -19.02
CA ASP A 110 -13.95 17.89 -18.60
C ASP A 110 -12.58 18.00 -19.30
N HIS A 111 -12.28 17.10 -20.25
CA HIS A 111 -11.05 17.08 -21.06
C HIS A 111 -9.77 17.01 -20.20
N LEU A 112 -9.82 16.33 -19.04
CA LEU A 112 -8.64 16.04 -18.23
C LEU A 112 -7.76 14.96 -18.87
N ILE A 113 -8.37 14.11 -19.69
CA ILE A 113 -7.67 13.08 -20.47
C ILE A 113 -7.96 13.25 -21.95
N SER A 114 -6.95 12.98 -22.77
CA SER A 114 -7.06 13.13 -24.22
C SER A 114 -7.67 11.90 -24.91
N CYS A 115 -7.88 10.82 -24.16
CA CYS A 115 -8.42 9.57 -24.67
C CYS A 115 -9.93 9.42 -24.45
N GLY A 116 -10.59 8.73 -25.38
CA GLY A 116 -12.00 8.38 -25.26
C GLY A 116 -12.26 7.34 -24.17
N ARG A 117 -13.53 7.25 -23.71
CA ARG A 117 -13.97 6.39 -22.59
C ARG A 117 -13.42 4.97 -22.64
N SER A 118 -13.56 4.27 -23.77
CA SER A 118 -13.11 2.87 -23.88
C SER A 118 -11.60 2.75 -23.67
N LYS A 119 -10.82 3.60 -24.34
CA LYS A 119 -9.36 3.62 -24.20
C LYS A 119 -8.94 3.97 -22.78
N ALA A 120 -9.65 4.86 -22.09
CA ALA A 120 -9.37 5.18 -20.69
C ALA A 120 -9.56 3.94 -19.78
N PHE A 121 -10.59 3.12 -20.01
CA PHE A 121 -10.76 1.86 -19.28
C PHE A 121 -9.64 0.85 -19.60
N ASP A 122 -9.24 0.76 -20.87
CA ASP A 122 -8.14 -0.12 -21.28
C ASP A 122 -6.81 0.30 -20.64
N LEU A 123 -6.52 1.61 -20.60
CA LEU A 123 -5.31 2.14 -19.94
C LEU A 123 -5.27 1.82 -18.45
N ARG A 124 -6.42 1.98 -17.77
CA ARG A 124 -6.55 1.58 -16.37
C ARG A 124 -6.28 0.08 -16.23
N ASP A 125 -6.91 -0.76 -17.03
CA ASP A 125 -6.79 -2.21 -16.88
C ASP A 125 -5.35 -2.68 -17.14
N CYS A 126 -4.69 -2.14 -18.17
CA CYS A 126 -3.26 -2.33 -18.41
C CYS A 126 -2.39 -1.93 -17.21
N PHE A 127 -2.67 -0.78 -16.58
CA PHE A 127 -1.95 -0.32 -15.39
C PHE A 127 -2.07 -1.32 -14.23
N PHE A 128 -3.30 -1.76 -13.94
CA PHE A 128 -3.55 -2.72 -12.87
C PHE A 128 -2.91 -4.08 -13.17
N GLU A 129 -2.89 -4.52 -14.44
CA GLU A 129 -2.22 -5.76 -14.84
C GLU A 129 -0.70 -5.67 -14.70
N ASN A 130 -0.09 -4.52 -15.00
CA ASN A 130 1.34 -4.31 -14.79
C ASN A 130 1.69 -4.41 -13.28
N ILE A 131 0.94 -3.71 -12.42
CA ILE A 131 1.13 -3.80 -10.96
C ILE A 131 0.91 -5.24 -10.47
N ALA A 132 -0.12 -5.94 -10.96
CA ALA A 132 -0.37 -7.32 -10.56
C ALA A 132 0.80 -8.24 -10.92
N ARG A 133 1.40 -8.07 -12.11
CA ARG A 133 2.60 -8.81 -12.53
C ARG A 133 3.79 -8.54 -11.61
N ASP A 134 4.05 -7.28 -11.28
CA ASP A 134 5.19 -6.89 -10.43
C ASP A 134 5.04 -7.36 -8.97
N LEU A 135 3.80 -7.41 -8.48
CA LEU A 135 3.46 -7.97 -7.18
C LEU A 135 3.47 -9.51 -7.17
N GLY A 136 3.49 -10.16 -8.34
CA GLY A 136 3.41 -11.62 -8.46
C GLY A 136 2.02 -12.18 -8.14
N LEU A 137 0.97 -11.42 -8.43
CA LEU A 137 -0.42 -11.81 -8.22
C LEU A 137 -0.98 -12.51 -9.46
N ASP A 138 -1.93 -13.43 -9.24
CA ASP A 138 -2.63 -14.14 -10.31
C ASP A 138 -3.67 -13.23 -11.00
N ILE A 139 -3.65 -13.20 -12.34
CA ILE A 139 -4.36 -12.23 -13.20
C ILE A 139 -5.49 -12.91 -13.98
#